data_AF-A0A1Q3WV60-F1
#
_entry.id   AF-A0A1Q3WV60-F1
#
_cell.length_a   1.000
_cell.length_b   1.000
_cell.length_c   1.000
_cell.angle_alpha   90.00
_cell.angle_beta   90.00
_cell.angle_gamma   90.00
#
_symmetry.space_group_name_H-M   'P 1'
#
loop_
_entity.id
_entity.type
_entity.pdbx_description
1 polymer ?
#
loop_
_entity_poly.entity_id
_entity_poly.type
_entity_poly.pdbx_seq_one_letter_code
_entity_poly.pdbx_strand_id
1 'polypeptide(L)'
;MRTLSTFVSLLLSLGFLACKPSDTVSPETLTGVWIESSTRRDTVIFNPLYQGTPLPNTLRVDRGKELNSSGSLLPKIGSGLYQYELQGDTILVQSLLSSSSKRTGYRIELQDSKLRLENFFELGFNQPATATRTLVRL
;
A
#
# COMPACT_ATOMS: atom_id res chain seq x y z
N MET A 1 -14.76 17.22 -53.75
CA MET A 1 -14.59 17.47 -52.30
C MET A 1 -15.26 16.36 -51.51
N ARG A 2 -14.61 15.19 -51.35
CA ARG A 2 -15.19 14.04 -50.63
C ARG A 2 -14.15 13.13 -49.95
N THR A 3 -12.90 13.59 -49.86
CA THR A 3 -11.78 12.86 -49.27
C THR A 3 -11.28 13.48 -47.96
N LEU A 4 -11.75 14.69 -47.61
CA LEU A 4 -11.32 15.39 -46.39
C LEU A 4 -12.09 14.94 -45.13
N SER A 5 -13.31 14.39 -45.30
CA SER A 5 -14.18 14.02 -44.17
C SER A 5 -13.82 12.67 -43.54
N THR A 6 -13.30 11.73 -44.32
CA THR A 6 -12.93 10.39 -43.85
C THR A 6 -11.59 10.33 -43.09
N PHE A 7 -10.69 11.29 -43.32
CA PHE A 7 -9.39 11.32 -42.64
C PHE A 7 -9.48 11.81 -41.18
N VAL A 8 -10.44 12.70 -40.89
CA VAL A 8 -10.64 13.24 -39.53
C VAL A 8 -11.26 12.18 -38.61
N SER A 9 -12.12 11.31 -39.13
CA SER A 9 -12.74 10.23 -38.34
C SER A 9 -11.79 9.07 -38.02
N LEU A 10 -10.72 8.89 -38.79
CA LEU A 10 -9.72 7.82 -38.57
C LEU A 10 -8.67 8.22 -37.52
N LEU A 11 -8.38 9.52 -37.36
CA LEU A 11 -7.47 10.01 -36.31
C LEU A 11 -8.13 10.06 -34.92
N LEU A 12 -9.47 10.14 -34.86
CA LEU A 12 -10.22 10.16 -33.59
C LEU A 12 -10.38 8.78 -32.94
N SER A 13 -10.12 7.69 -33.66
CA SER A 13 -10.26 6.31 -33.16
C SER A 13 -8.95 5.68 -32.67
N LEU A 14 -7.79 6.32 -32.86
CA LEU A 14 -6.51 5.84 -32.31
C LEU A 14 -6.19 6.38 -30.90
N GLY A 15 -7.08 7.17 -30.31
CA GLY A 15 -6.93 7.71 -28.95
C GLY A 15 -7.33 6.75 -27.83
N PHE A 16 -7.68 5.49 -28.12
CA PHE A 16 -7.95 4.50 -27.08
C PHE A 16 -6.64 4.08 -26.41
N LEU A 17 -6.28 4.87 -25.40
CA LEU A 17 -5.91 4.37 -24.09
C LEU A 17 -4.85 3.27 -24.11
N ALA A 18 -3.60 3.64 -24.39
CA ALA A 18 -2.45 2.93 -23.84
C ALA A 18 -2.37 3.16 -22.31
N CYS A 19 -3.47 2.87 -21.60
CA CYS A 19 -3.47 2.73 -20.16
C CYS A 19 -2.97 1.32 -19.89
N LYS A 20 -1.70 1.18 -19.51
CA LYS A 20 -1.22 -0.11 -19.02
C LYS A 20 -2.08 -0.47 -17.80
N PRO A 21 -2.74 -1.64 -17.78
CA PRO A 21 -3.45 -2.06 -16.59
C PRO A 21 -2.45 -2.13 -15.43
N SER A 22 -2.87 -1.67 -14.24
CA SER A 22 -2.10 -1.90 -13.02
C SER A 22 -1.91 -3.40 -12.82
N ASP A 23 -0.78 -3.79 -12.22
CA ASP A 23 -0.55 -5.19 -11.90
C ASP A 23 -1.59 -5.66 -10.87
N THR A 24 -2.02 -6.91 -10.98
CA THR A 24 -2.96 -7.51 -10.02
C THR A 24 -2.33 -7.53 -8.63
N VAL A 25 -3.01 -6.88 -7.66
CA VAL A 25 -2.63 -6.94 -6.25
C VAL A 25 -3.20 -8.24 -5.66
N SER A 26 -2.32 -9.13 -5.19
CA SER A 26 -2.70 -10.37 -4.53
C SER A 26 -1.77 -10.64 -3.34
N PRO A 27 -2.14 -11.53 -2.40
CA PRO A 27 -1.27 -11.91 -1.29
C PRO A 27 0.11 -12.39 -1.76
N GLU A 28 0.18 -13.12 -2.87
CA GLU A 28 1.41 -13.62 -3.47
C GLU A 28 2.27 -12.47 -4.00
N THR A 29 1.67 -11.49 -4.70
CA THR A 29 2.43 -10.35 -5.25
C THR A 29 2.87 -9.36 -4.17
N LEU A 30 2.18 -9.31 -3.03
CA LEU A 30 2.54 -8.47 -1.89
C LEU A 30 3.54 -9.11 -0.93
N THR A 31 3.56 -10.44 -0.79
CA THR A 31 4.41 -11.14 0.19
C THR A 31 5.85 -10.65 0.16
N GLY A 32 6.43 -10.31 1.32
CA GLY A 32 7.80 -9.83 1.44
C GLY A 32 7.93 -8.43 2.02
N VAL A 33 9.12 -7.85 1.89
CA VAL A 33 9.50 -6.59 2.52
C VAL A 33 9.41 -5.43 1.53
N TRP A 34 8.65 -4.40 1.88
CA TRP A 34 8.47 -3.18 1.10
C TRP A 34 8.90 -1.98 1.92
N ILE A 35 9.79 -1.15 1.38
CA ILE A 35 10.31 0.02 2.08
C ILE A 35 9.94 1.30 1.32
N GLU A 36 9.55 2.34 2.05
CA GLU A 36 9.21 3.64 1.47
C GLU A 36 10.40 4.17 0.65
N SER A 37 10.10 4.58 -0.59
CA SER A 37 11.12 4.79 -1.62
C SER A 37 12.00 6.02 -1.41
N SER A 38 11.48 7.11 -0.84
CA SER A 38 12.22 8.38 -0.74
C SER A 38 13.13 8.44 0.47
N THR A 39 12.62 8.14 1.66
CA THR A 39 13.35 8.27 2.94
C THR A 39 13.91 6.94 3.43
N ARG A 40 13.36 5.81 2.95
CA ARG A 40 13.74 4.46 3.38
C ARG A 40 13.60 4.25 4.89
N ARG A 41 12.62 4.91 5.52
CA ARG A 41 12.39 4.84 6.98
C ARG A 41 11.22 3.98 7.40
N ASP A 42 10.16 3.97 6.61
CA ASP A 42 8.95 3.18 6.88
C ASP A 42 9.00 1.90 6.05
N THR A 43 8.83 0.76 6.71
CA THR A 43 8.83 -0.57 6.08
C THR A 43 7.52 -1.28 6.36
N VAL A 44 6.93 -1.88 5.34
CA VAL A 44 5.74 -2.74 5.41
C VAL A 44 6.14 -4.14 4.98
N ILE A 45 5.94 -5.11 5.86
CA ILE A 45 6.28 -6.51 5.63
C ILE A 45 4.98 -7.28 5.52
N PHE A 46 4.64 -7.78 4.33
CA PHE A 46 3.47 -8.62 4.12
C PHE A 46 3.82 -10.08 4.33
N ASN A 47 2.91 -10.79 5.00
CA ASN A 47 3.03 -12.19 5.37
C ASN A 47 4.36 -12.51 6.07
N PRO A 48 4.70 -11.77 7.16
CA PRO A 48 5.98 -11.91 7.82
C PRO A 48 6.18 -13.35 8.32
N LEU A 49 7.43 -13.81 8.33
CA LEU A 49 7.79 -15.12 8.86
C LEU A 49 7.77 -15.09 10.39
N TYR A 50 7.11 -16.07 11.00
CA TYR A 50 7.20 -16.38 12.42
C TYR A 50 7.75 -17.79 12.58
N GLN A 51 8.93 -17.91 13.20
CA GLN A 51 9.62 -19.19 13.37
C GLN A 51 9.79 -19.98 12.06
N GLY A 52 10.03 -19.26 10.94
CA GLY A 52 10.21 -19.85 9.61
C GLY A 52 8.92 -20.08 8.83
N THR A 53 7.75 -19.88 9.44
CA THR A 53 6.44 -20.07 8.79
C THR A 53 5.80 -18.71 8.45
N PRO A 54 5.31 -18.48 7.23
CA PRO A 54 4.57 -17.26 6.90
C PRO A 54 3.32 -17.11 7.76
N LEU A 55 3.05 -15.89 8.23
CA LEU A 55 1.77 -15.51 8.83
C LEU A 55 0.87 -14.93 7.74
N PRO A 56 -0.04 -15.71 7.11
CA PRO A 56 -0.86 -15.22 6.02
C PRO A 56 -1.80 -14.09 6.49
N ASN A 57 -2.15 -13.19 5.57
CA ASN A 57 -3.07 -12.08 5.79
C ASN A 57 -2.68 -11.19 6.98
N THR A 58 -1.38 -11.16 7.29
CA THR A 58 -0.78 -10.34 8.34
C THR A 58 0.24 -9.43 7.70
N LEU A 59 0.30 -8.19 8.16
CA LEU A 59 1.38 -7.28 7.82
C LEU A 59 2.00 -6.69 9.07
N ARG A 60 3.28 -6.36 8.98
CA ARG A 60 4.03 -5.63 10.00
C ARG A 60 4.46 -4.29 9.46
N VAL A 61 4.22 -3.23 10.21
CA VAL A 61 4.71 -1.88 9.92
C VAL A 61 5.83 -1.54 10.88
N ASP A 62 7.01 -1.27 10.34
CA ASP A 62 8.22 -0.86 11.06
C ASP A 62 8.60 0.57 10.66
N ARG A 63 8.43 1.54 11.57
CA ARG A 63 8.71 2.98 11.34
C ARG A 63 9.92 3.50 12.13
N GLY A 64 10.59 2.59 12.84
CA GLY A 64 11.60 2.92 13.84
C GLY A 64 11.01 3.36 15.18
N LYS A 65 11.82 4.08 15.95
CA LYS A 65 11.49 4.55 17.30
C LYS A 65 11.61 6.07 17.41
N GLU A 66 10.94 6.64 18.40
CA GLU A 66 11.03 8.05 18.78
C GLU A 66 11.03 8.20 20.31
N LEU A 67 11.65 9.28 20.79
CA LEU A 67 11.59 9.65 22.19
C LEU A 67 10.25 10.32 22.48
N ASN A 68 9.53 9.83 23.48
CA ASN A 68 8.33 10.51 23.97
C ASN A 68 8.70 11.66 24.92
N SER A 69 7.69 12.42 25.37
CA SER A 69 7.88 13.53 26.32
C SER A 69 8.47 13.12 27.67
N SER A 70 8.36 11.84 28.06
CA SER A 70 8.97 11.31 29.27
C SER A 70 10.39 10.76 29.06
N GLY A 71 10.99 10.98 27.89
CA GLY A 71 12.36 10.54 27.56
C GLY A 71 12.49 9.03 27.28
N SER A 72 11.38 8.32 27.12
CA SER A 72 11.37 6.88 26.79
C SER A 72 11.39 6.68 25.27
N LEU A 73 12.24 5.76 24.81
CA LEU A 73 12.34 5.40 23.39
C LEU A 73 11.29 4.35 23.02
N LEU A 74 10.25 4.77 22.30
CA LEU A 74 9.09 3.93 21.95
C LEU A 74 9.00 3.75 20.43
N PRO A 75 8.38 2.66 19.93
CA PRO A 75 8.01 2.58 18.53
C PRO A 75 7.19 3.80 18.12
N LYS A 76 7.45 4.35 16.92
CA LYS A 76 6.63 5.45 16.41
C LYS A 76 5.19 5.00 16.27
N ILE A 77 4.27 5.95 16.42
CA ILE A 77 2.83 5.72 16.24
C ILE A 77 2.54 4.95 14.93
N GLY A 78 1.62 3.98 15.02
CA GLY A 78 1.24 3.07 13.92
C GLY A 78 2.32 2.05 13.51
N SER A 79 3.41 1.91 14.27
CA SER A 79 4.22 0.69 14.18
C SER A 79 3.48 -0.48 14.82
N GLY A 80 3.59 -1.69 14.25
CA GLY A 80 3.00 -2.88 14.85
C GLY A 80 2.54 -3.92 13.85
N LEU A 81 1.76 -4.88 14.36
CA LEU A 81 1.15 -5.96 13.59
C LEU A 81 -0.30 -5.64 13.24
N TYR A 82 -0.68 -5.99 12.03
CA TYR A 82 -2.00 -5.78 11.47
C TYR A 82 -2.47 -7.03 10.75
N GLN A 83 -3.77 -7.28 10.79
CA GLN A 83 -4.41 -8.13 9.80
C GLN A 83 -4.78 -7.30 8.58
N TYR A 84 -4.74 -7.92 7.40
CA TYR A 84 -5.21 -7.30 6.18
C TYR A 84 -6.07 -8.22 5.32
N GLU A 85 -6.90 -7.61 4.49
CA GLU A 85 -7.71 -8.25 3.47
C GLU A 85 -7.70 -7.38 2.21
N LEU A 86 -7.65 -7.99 1.03
CA LEU A 86 -7.67 -7.28 -0.25
C LEU A 86 -9.06 -7.34 -0.88
N GLN A 87 -9.54 -6.19 -1.35
CA GLN A 87 -10.82 -6.02 -2.03
C GLN A 87 -10.61 -5.11 -3.25
N GLY A 88 -10.24 -5.70 -4.39
CA GLY A 88 -9.92 -4.94 -5.59
C GLY A 88 -8.69 -4.03 -5.39
N ASP A 89 -8.88 -2.72 -5.52
CA ASP A 89 -7.84 -1.69 -5.32
C ASP A 89 -7.79 -1.17 -3.87
N THR A 90 -8.44 -1.88 -2.93
CA THR A 90 -8.51 -1.50 -1.53
C THR A 90 -7.90 -2.59 -0.64
N ILE A 91 -7.07 -2.17 0.32
CA ILE A 91 -6.63 -2.99 1.44
C ILE A 91 -7.40 -2.60 2.69
N LEU A 92 -8.14 -3.54 3.28
CA LEU A 92 -8.74 -3.38 4.59
C LEU A 92 -7.71 -3.79 5.64
N VAL A 93 -7.41 -2.92 6.60
CA VAL A 93 -6.47 -3.24 7.70
C VAL A 93 -7.12 -3.10 9.05
N GLN A 94 -6.69 -3.95 9.98
CA GLN A 94 -7.06 -3.93 11.39
C GLN A 94 -5.80 -4.09 12.23
N SER A 95 -5.57 -3.20 13.18
CA SER A 95 -4.46 -3.33 14.12
C SER A 95 -4.72 -4.45 15.11
N LEU A 96 -3.74 -5.33 15.29
CA LEU A 96 -3.76 -6.39 16.29
C LEU A 96 -3.41 -5.90 17.70
N LEU A 97 -2.95 -4.65 17.82
CA LEU A 97 -2.62 -4.01 19.10
C LEU A 97 -3.76 -3.08 19.59
N SER A 98 -4.86 -3.01 18.85
CA SER A 98 -6.05 -2.23 19.17
C SER A 98 -7.12 -3.14 19.78
N SER A 99 -7.85 -2.65 20.77
CA SER A 99 -9.06 -3.33 21.30
C SER A 99 -10.28 -3.20 20.38
N SER A 100 -10.22 -2.31 19.38
CA SER A 100 -11.27 -2.17 18.37
C SER A 100 -11.15 -3.23 17.27
N SER A 101 -12.27 -3.89 16.96
CA SER A 101 -12.41 -4.79 15.81
C SER A 101 -12.66 -4.07 14.48
N LYS A 102 -12.56 -2.73 14.44
CA LYS A 102 -12.81 -1.95 13.24
C LYS A 102 -11.73 -2.23 12.19
N ARG A 103 -12.18 -2.46 10.95
CA ARG A 103 -11.35 -2.47 9.75
C ARG A 103 -11.49 -1.14 9.03
N THR A 104 -10.39 -0.62 8.51
CA THR A 104 -10.37 0.60 7.72
C THR A 104 -9.75 0.32 6.37
N GLY A 105 -10.39 0.80 5.29
CA GLY A 105 -9.94 0.60 3.92
C GLY A 105 -9.01 1.72 3.45
N TYR A 106 -8.00 1.33 2.68
CA TYR A 106 -7.01 2.23 2.10
C TYR A 106 -6.73 1.79 0.67
N ARG A 107 -6.47 2.74 -0.23
CA ARG A 107 -6.13 2.39 -1.61
C ARG A 107 -4.76 1.74 -1.71
N ILE A 108 -4.68 0.72 -2.55
CA ILE A 108 -3.47 -0.05 -2.84
C ILE A 108 -3.39 -0.35 -4.34
N GLU A 109 -2.20 -0.17 -4.91
CA GLU A 109 -1.94 -0.43 -6.32
C GLU A 109 -0.51 -0.92 -6.49
N LEU A 110 -0.32 -1.94 -7.32
CA LEU A 110 1.00 -2.41 -7.74
C LEU A 110 1.19 -2.02 -9.21
N GLN A 111 2.28 -1.32 -9.52
CA GLN A 111 2.62 -0.96 -10.90
C GLN A 111 4.14 -0.88 -11.04
N ASP A 112 4.69 -1.53 -12.07
CA ASP A 112 6.13 -1.50 -12.38
C ASP A 112 7.00 -1.87 -11.15
N SER A 113 6.60 -2.89 -10.40
CA SER A 113 7.24 -3.33 -9.13
C SER A 113 7.28 -2.28 -8.01
N LYS A 114 6.45 -1.25 -8.10
CA LYS A 114 6.26 -0.23 -7.07
C LYS A 114 4.87 -0.39 -6.47
N LEU A 115 4.82 -0.43 -5.15
CA LEU A 115 3.59 -0.47 -4.39
C LEU A 115 3.19 0.95 -4.03
N ARG A 116 2.05 1.42 -4.51
CA ARG A 116 1.41 2.66 -4.07
C ARG A 116 0.38 2.29 -3.01
N LEU A 117 0.54 2.87 -1.83
CA LEU A 117 -0.28 2.53 -0.65
C LEU A 117 -0.67 3.80 0.07
N GLU A 118 -1.95 4.00 0.31
CA GLU A 118 -2.42 5.04 1.20
C GLU A 118 -1.89 4.84 2.63
N ASN A 119 -1.35 5.91 3.18
CA ASN A 119 -0.62 5.92 4.44
C ASN A 119 -1.58 5.78 5.62
N PHE A 120 -1.80 4.54 6.04
CA PHE A 120 -2.71 4.20 7.12
C PHE A 120 -2.09 4.21 8.52
N PHE A 121 -0.78 4.35 8.63
CA PHE A 121 -0.04 4.13 9.87
C PHE A 121 0.51 5.42 10.48
N GLU A 122 0.51 6.54 9.76
CA GLU A 122 1.13 7.78 10.25
C GLU A 122 0.42 8.39 11.47
N LEU A 123 -0.90 8.23 11.57
CA LEU A 123 -1.73 8.78 12.65
C LEU A 123 -2.20 7.70 13.65
N GLY A 124 -1.66 6.48 13.56
CA GLY A 124 -2.11 5.35 14.36
C GLY A 124 -3.21 4.54 13.68
N PHE A 125 -4.15 3.99 14.46
CA PHE A 125 -5.13 3.03 13.95
C PHE A 125 -6.48 3.68 13.65
N ASN A 126 -7.21 3.15 12.66
CA ASN A 126 -8.56 3.59 12.28
C ASN A 126 -8.68 5.07 11.90
N GLN A 127 -7.61 5.65 11.34
CA GLN A 127 -7.55 7.04 10.91
C GLN A 127 -7.69 7.15 9.39
N PRO A 128 -8.10 8.31 8.86
CA PRO A 128 -8.00 8.59 7.43
C PRO A 128 -6.56 8.53 6.93
N ALA A 129 -6.38 8.22 5.64
CA ALA A 129 -5.06 8.28 5.00
C ALA A 129 -4.51 9.71 5.00
N THR A 130 -3.21 9.87 5.28
CA THR A 130 -2.55 11.19 5.23
C THR A 130 -1.99 11.53 3.85
N ALA A 131 -1.58 10.52 3.09
CA ALA A 131 -0.94 10.63 1.79
C ALA A 131 -0.92 9.25 1.11
N THR A 132 -0.54 9.19 -0.16
CA THR A 132 -0.12 7.93 -0.81
C THR A 132 1.40 7.81 -0.76
N ARG A 133 1.91 6.71 -0.21
CA ARG A 133 3.35 6.38 -0.20
C ARG A 133 3.67 5.44 -1.35
N THR A 134 4.86 5.61 -1.91
CA THR A 134 5.43 4.66 -2.87
C THR A 134 6.47 3.82 -2.15
N LEU A 135 6.26 2.51 -2.14
CA LEU A 135 7.17 1.53 -1.58
C LEU A 135 7.80 0.70 -2.69
N VAL A 136 9.03 0.29 -2.45
CA VAL A 136 9.79 -0.60 -3.32
C VAL A 136 10.19 -1.85 -2.55
N ARG A 137 10.23 -2.97 -3.26
CA ARG A 137 10.65 -4.25 -2.70
C ARG A 137 12.15 -4.24 -2.37
N LEU A 138 12.54 -4.85 -1.24
CA LEU A 138 13.94 -5.12 -0.90
C LEU A 138 14.42 -6.45 -1.49
#